data_AF-A0A356FTD1-F1
#
_entry.id   AF-A0A356FTD1-F1
#
_cell.length_a   1.000
_cell.length_b   1.000
_cell.length_c   1.000
_cell.angle_alpha   90.00
_cell.angle_beta   90.00
_cell.angle_gamma   90.00
#
_symmetry.space_group_name_H-M   'P 1'
#
loop_
_entity.id
_entity.type
_entity.pdbx_description
1 polymer ?
#
loop_
_entity_poly.entity_id
_entity_poly.type
_entity_poly.pdbx_seq_one_letter_code
_entity_poly.pdbx_strand_id
1 'polypeptide(L)' 'SYSILHVDDEPVQIVLPASIEMKVVESPEGIKGDTASNVQKPATLETGLTVQVPLFIKEGELIKVSTVERTYQGRA' A
#
# COMPACT_ATOMS: atom_id res chain seq x y z
N SER A 1 -18.62 11.44 1.97
CA SER A 1 -19.98 10.98 1.65
C SER A 1 -19.88 9.53 1.20
N TYR A 2 -20.37 8.57 2.00
CA TYR A 2 -20.37 7.16 1.61
C TYR A 2 -21.81 6.71 1.40
N SER A 3 -22.10 6.22 0.20
CA SER A 3 -23.42 5.70 -0.17
C SER A 3 -23.39 4.19 -0.06
N ILE A 4 -24.28 3.62 0.75
CA ILE A 4 -24.43 2.17 0.92
C ILE A 4 -25.65 1.75 0.09
N LEU A 5 -25.43 0.97 -0.97
CA LEU A 5 -26.49 0.39 -1.79
C LEU A 5 -26.80 -1.01 -1.24
N HIS A 6 -28.04 -1.24 -0.79
CA HIS A 6 -28.51 -2.57 -0.36
C HIS A 6 -29.30 -3.24 -1.50
N VAL A 7 -28.94 -4.47 -1.84
CA VAL A 7 -29.74 -5.40 -2.66
C VAL A 7 -29.70 -6.77 -1.97
N ASP A 8 -30.87 -7.24 -1.52
CA ASP A 8 -31.21 -8.65 -1.24
C ASP A 8 -30.52 -9.41 -0.08
N ASP A 9 -30.56 -8.87 1.14
CA ASP A 9 -30.26 -9.58 2.43
C ASP A 9 -28.90 -10.29 2.58
N GLU A 10 -28.03 -10.20 1.58
CA GLU A 10 -26.59 -10.47 1.69
C GLU A 10 -25.81 -9.15 1.52
N PRO A 11 -24.68 -8.95 2.23
CA PRO A 11 -23.87 -7.75 2.09
C PRO A 11 -23.22 -7.70 0.69
N VAL A 12 -23.99 -7.16 -0.28
CA VAL A 12 -23.57 -6.93 -1.65
C VAL A 12 -22.54 -5.81 -1.65
N GLN A 13 -21.28 -6.23 -1.77
CA GLN A 13 -20.09 -5.42 -2.03
C GLN A 13 -19.78 -4.34 -0.99
N ILE A 14 -18.83 -4.66 -0.12
CA ILE A 14 -18.02 -3.65 0.56
C ILE A 14 -17.18 -2.97 -0.52
N VAL A 15 -17.64 -1.80 -1.01
CA VAL A 15 -16.84 -0.93 -1.89
C VAL A 15 -15.72 -0.33 -1.04
N LEU A 16 -14.68 -1.13 -0.81
CA LEU A 16 -13.43 -0.62 -0.27
C LEU A 16 -12.89 0.39 -1.28
N PRO A 17 -12.43 1.56 -0.84
CA PRO A 17 -11.78 2.49 -1.76
C PRO A 17 -10.61 1.74 -2.43
N ALA A 18 -10.49 1.94 -3.74
CA ALA A 18 -9.49 1.24 -4.56
C ALA A 18 -8.06 1.42 -4.05
N SER A 19 -7.83 2.47 -3.25
CA SER A 19 -6.59 2.73 -2.54
C SER A 19 -6.87 3.10 -1.08
N ILE A 20 -6.10 2.53 -0.17
CA ILE A 20 -6.08 2.88 1.25
C ILE A 20 -4.68 3.32 1.67
N GLU A 21 -4.61 4.16 2.69
CA GLU A 21 -3.34 4.54 3.30
C GLU A 21 -2.97 3.48 4.33
N MET A 22 -1.79 2.88 4.20
CA MET A 22 -1.24 1.92 5.15
C MET A 22 0.11 2.41 5.64
N LYS A 23 0.39 2.20 6.92
CA LYS A 23 1.68 2.52 7.51
C LYS A 23 2.68 1.41 7.21
N VAL A 24 3.89 1.82 6.81
CA VAL A 24 5.03 0.91 6.70
C VAL A 24 5.51 0.58 8.12
N VAL A 25 5.48 -0.70 8.50
CA VAL A 25 5.97 -1.18 9.80
C VAL A 25 7.38 -1.74 9.75
N GLU A 26 7.85 -2.13 8.58
CA GLU A 26 9.23 -2.58 8.39
C GLU A 26 9.70 -2.16 7.00
N SER A 27 10.88 -1.54 6.94
CA SER A 27 11.45 -1.13 5.67
C SER A 27 12.96 -1.33 5.67
N PRO A 28 13.49 -2.44 5.13
CA PRO A 28 14.92 -2.67 5.05
C PRO A 28 15.64 -1.49 4.39
N GLU A 29 16.82 -1.16 4.91
CA GLU A 29 17.67 -0.14 4.30
C GLU A 29 18.04 -0.60 2.89
N GLY A 30 17.63 0.19 1.89
CA GLY A 30 17.95 -0.08 0.51
C GLY A 30 19.46 -0.03 0.34
N ILE A 31 20.08 -1.18 0.05
CA ILE A 31 21.49 -1.22 -0.32
C ILE A 31 21.62 -0.40 -1.61
N LYS A 32 22.34 0.73 -1.54
CA LYS A 32 22.78 1.51 -2.71
C LYS A 32 23.80 0.70 -3.50
N GLY A 33 23.38 -0.43 -4.06
CA GLY A 33 24.13 -1.19 -5.05
C GLY A 33 23.77 -0.63 -6.42
N ASP A 34 24.68 0.14 -6.99
CA ASP A 34 24.78 0.56 -8.39
C ASP A 34 23.51 1.02 -9.14
N THR A 35 23.44 2.34 -9.33
CA THR A 35 23.10 2.98 -10.63
C THR A 35 21.88 2.47 -11.43
N ALA A 36 20.76 2.15 -10.79
CA ALA A 36 19.47 2.00 -11.48
C ALA A 36 18.46 3.06 -10.98
N SER A 37 17.99 3.95 -11.85
CA SER A 37 17.03 5.02 -11.52
C SER A 37 15.65 4.55 -11.02
N ASN A 38 15.44 3.26 -10.76
CA ASN A 38 14.16 2.68 -10.35
C ASN A 38 14.32 1.50 -9.36
N VAL A 39 15.32 1.56 -8.47
CA VAL A 39 15.41 0.53 -7.41
C VAL A 39 14.20 0.65 -6.48
N GLN A 40 13.45 -0.43 -6.38
CA GLN A 40 12.40 -0.63 -5.40
C GLN A 40 12.92 -1.58 -4.32
N LYS A 41 12.43 -1.41 -3.10
CA LYS A 41 12.70 -2.31 -1.98
C LYS A 41 11.39 -2.93 -1.49
N PRO A 42 11.43 -4.16 -0.98
CA PRO A 42 10.30 -4.70 -0.23
C PRO A 42 10.12 -3.88 1.04
N ALA A 43 8.88 -3.51 1.36
CA ALA A 43 8.49 -2.93 2.63
C ALA A 43 7.24 -3.62 3.16
N THR A 44 7.20 -3.88 4.46
CA THR A 44 6.09 -4.53 5.14
C THR A 44 5.15 -3.48 5.70
N LEU A 45 3.86 -3.65 5.42
CA LEU A 45 2.78 -2.81 5.91
C LEU A 45 2.27 -3.30 7.26
N GLU A 46 1.52 -2.45 7.97
CA GLU A 46 0.87 -2.80 9.24
C GLU A 46 -0.04 -4.02 9.17
N THR A 47 -0.53 -4.36 7.99
CA THR A 47 -1.33 -5.55 7.71
C THR A 47 -0.49 -6.83 7.58
N GLY A 48 0.84 -6.73 7.60
CA GLY A 48 1.79 -7.81 7.30
C GLY A 48 2.04 -8.03 5.80
N LEU A 49 1.43 -7.23 4.94
CA LEU A 49 1.60 -7.35 3.48
C LEU A 49 2.90 -6.68 3.03
N THR A 50 3.71 -7.40 2.25
CA THR A 50 4.96 -6.87 1.67
C THR A 50 4.69 -6.27 0.28
N VAL A 51 4.97 -4.98 0.11
CA VAL A 51 4.87 -4.25 -1.16
C VAL A 51 6.23 -3.75 -1.63
N GLN A 52 6.39 -3.61 -2.95
CA GLN A 52 7.55 -2.94 -3.53
C GLN A 52 7.37 -1.42 -3.43
N VAL A 53 8.25 -0.76 -2.69
CA VAL A 53 8.23 0.69 -2.49
C VAL A 53 9.56 1.31 -2.93
N PRO A 54 9.59 2.58 -3.31
CA PRO A 54 10.85 3.25 -3.62
C PRO A 54 11.81 3.28 -2.43
N LEU A 55 13.12 3.30 -2.69
CA LEU A 55 14.17 3.28 -1.65
C LEU A 55 14.06 4.41 -0.60
N PHE A 56 13.44 5.53 -0.96
CA PHE A 56 13.27 6.68 -0.07
C PHE A 56 12.22 6.48 1.03
N ILE A 57 11.32 5.49 0.89
CA ILE A 57 10.28 5.22 1.88
C ILE A 57 10.93 4.70 3.15
N LYS A 58 10.51 5.21 4.29
CA LYS A 58 11.04 4.80 5.60
C LYS A 58 9.98 4.05 6.39
N GLU A 59 10.44 3.30 7.37
CA GLU A 59 9.56 2.76 8.40
C GLU A 59 8.81 3.90 9.09
N GLY A 60 7.52 3.69 9.32
CA GLY A 60 6.63 4.67 9.93
C GLY A 60 5.95 5.64 8.96
N GLU A 61 6.34 5.66 7.68
CA GLU A 61 5.63 6.47 6.67
C GLU A 61 4.28 5.87 6.29
N LEU A 62 3.32 6.76 6.00
CA LEU A 62 2.03 6.40 5.41
C LEU A 62 2.19 6.35 3.89
N ILE A 63 1.91 5.19 3.32
CA ILE A 63 1.92 4.99 1.88
C ILE A 63 0.54 4.59 1.40
N LYS A 64 0.16 5.08 0.22
CA LYS A 64 -1.09 4.74 -0.42
C LYS A 64 -0.90 3.43 -1.20
N VAL A 65 -1.68 2.42 -0.86
CA VAL A 65 -1.61 1.08 -1.45
C VAL A 65 -2.96 0.71 -2.05
N SER A 66 -2.93 0.17 -3.26
CA SER A 66 -4.12 -0.38 -3.91
C SER A 66 -4.52 -1.67 -3.21
N THR A 67 -5.73 -1.75 -2.66
CA THR A 67 -6.25 -2.98 -2.03
C THR A 67 -6.57 -4.06 -3.06
N VAL A 68 -6.82 -3.63 -4.30
CA VAL A 68 -7.15 -4.50 -5.45
C VAL A 68 -5.88 -5.11 -6.04
N GLU A 69 -4.88 -4.28 -6.33
CA GLU A 69 -3.65 -4.71 -7.01
C GLU A 69 -2.49 -5.01 -6.03
N ARG A 70 -2.64 -4.65 -4.75
CA ARG A 70 -1.59 -4.73 -3.72
C ARG A 70 -0.32 -3.99 -4.13
N THR A 71 -0.48 -2.89 -4.88
CA THR A 71 0.62 -2.07 -5.41
C THR A 71 0.71 -0.73 -4.68
N TYR A 72 1.94 -0.25 -4.52
CA TYR A 72 2.19 1.11 -4.07
C TYR A 72 1.70 2.11 -5.12
N GLN A 73 0.81 3.02 -4.73
CA GLN A 73 0.20 4.04 -5.59
C GLN A 73 0.84 5.42 -5.39
N GLY A 74 1.51 5.66 -4.26
CA GLY A 74 2.12 6.95 -3.96
C GLY A 74 2.29 7.18 -2.46
N ARG A 75 2.89 8.31 -2.12
CA ARG A 75 2.88 8.82 -0.74
C ARG A 75 1.54 9.49 -0.48
N ALA A 76 1.04 9.36 0.75
CA ALA A 76 -0.10 10.14 1.21
C ALA A 76 0.29 11.59 1.46
#